data_AF-A0A956FUS2-F1
#
_entry.id   AF-A0A956FUS2-F1
#
_cell.length_a   1.000
_cell.length_b   1.000
_cell.length_c   1.000
_cell.angle_alpha   90.00
_cell.angle_beta   90.00
_cell.angle_gamma   90.00
#
_symmetry.space_group_name_H-M   'P 1'
#
loop_
_entity.id
_entity.type
_entity.pdbx_description
1 polymer ?
#
loop_
_entity_poly.entity_id
_entity_poly.type
_entity_poly.pdbx_seq_one_letter_code
_entity_poly.pdbx_strand_id
1 'polypeptide(L)'
;RLATVLQLPSEASCRVGHDGKKASERCATCHPAMSDGRLVTRDRIDRTAPMLVPKGPSGWGAAHDLAFVEDHRGIAKANPSLCSQCHTQSDCLDCHTGVVRPMRIHSGDYMTTHALDARANTQDCQSCHRVQTDCLACHERLGLGLGPDSRVGVGSSLRFHPDGFAGPPGTPQTHAFAAQRNITACASCHTEDSCLACHATTKAARPGLGSNPHGVGFGGSVRCQALAARNHRVCLKCHAPGDPNNDCL
;
A
#
# COMPACT_ATOMS: atom_id res chain seq x y z
N ARG A 1 48.57 -10.70 4.14
CA ARG A 1 47.86 -9.58 4.80
C ARG A 1 47.02 -8.91 3.73
N LEU A 2 45.70 -8.88 3.88
CA LEU A 2 44.80 -8.21 2.93
C LEU A 2 44.72 -6.72 3.27
N ALA A 3 44.55 -5.89 2.24
CA ALA A 3 44.46 -4.44 2.38
C ALA A 3 43.19 -4.04 3.16
N THR A 4 43.32 -3.16 4.15
CA THR A 4 42.17 -2.57 4.86
C THR A 4 41.49 -1.52 3.98
N VAL A 5 40.28 -1.07 4.35
CA VAL A 5 39.56 0.01 3.62
C VAL A 5 40.40 1.29 3.46
N LEU A 6 41.32 1.56 4.39
CA LEU A 6 42.26 2.68 4.34
C LEU A 6 43.37 2.51 3.28
N GLN A 7 43.60 1.29 2.81
CA GLN A 7 44.62 0.92 1.83
C GLN A 7 44.03 0.68 0.44
N LEU A 8 42.70 0.68 0.30
CA LEU A 8 42.02 0.64 -0.98
C LEU A 8 41.95 2.05 -1.57
N PRO A 9 42.19 2.24 -2.88
CA PRO A 9 42.04 3.53 -3.52
C PRO A 9 40.62 4.06 -3.33
N SER A 10 40.50 5.35 -3.02
CA SER A 10 39.19 5.99 -2.90
C SER A 10 38.52 6.09 -4.27
N GLU A 11 37.20 6.22 -4.32
CA GLU A 11 36.48 6.45 -5.58
C GLU A 11 37.05 7.67 -6.35
N ALA A 12 37.46 8.70 -5.61
CA ALA A 12 38.12 9.88 -6.17
C ALA A 12 39.45 9.53 -6.87
N SER A 13 40.23 8.61 -6.30
CA SER A 13 41.49 8.11 -6.87
C SER A 13 41.27 7.39 -8.20
N CYS A 14 40.20 6.60 -8.33
CA CYS A 14 39.85 5.88 -9.55
C CYS A 14 39.40 6.82 -10.68
N ARG A 15 38.80 7.98 -10.33
CA ARG A 15 38.34 9.00 -11.30
C ARG A 15 39.49 9.80 -11.93
N VAL A 16 40.67 9.82 -11.32
CA VAL A 16 41.87 10.52 -11.84
C VAL A 16 42.40 9.86 -13.13
N GLY A 17 42.15 8.57 -13.34
CA GLY A 17 42.57 7.83 -14.53
C GLY A 17 41.64 7.92 -15.75
N HIS A 18 40.50 8.62 -15.67
CA HIS A 18 39.45 8.65 -16.70
C HIS A 18 38.99 10.08 -17.07
N ASP A 19 39.92 10.92 -17.52
CA ASP A 19 39.67 12.24 -18.13
C ASP A 19 38.97 13.26 -17.21
N GLY A 20 38.74 12.93 -15.94
CA GLY A 20 38.16 13.81 -14.91
C GLY A 20 36.75 14.31 -15.18
N LYS A 21 36.07 13.85 -16.25
CA LYS A 21 34.80 14.46 -16.70
C LYS A 21 33.56 13.61 -16.44
N LYS A 22 33.62 12.27 -16.52
CA LYS A 22 32.54 11.35 -16.09
C LYS A 22 33.11 9.97 -15.74
N ALA A 23 32.78 9.44 -14.58
CA ALA A 23 32.97 8.01 -14.32
C ALA A 23 32.01 7.21 -15.22
N SER A 24 32.45 6.04 -15.69
CA SER A 24 31.58 5.09 -16.39
C SER A 24 30.29 4.86 -15.62
N GLU A 25 29.14 4.90 -16.29
CA GLU A 25 27.85 4.51 -15.70
C GLU A 25 27.76 3.00 -15.43
N ARG A 26 28.75 2.22 -15.93
CA ARG A 26 28.89 0.80 -15.63
C ARG A 26 29.68 0.62 -14.35
N CYS A 27 28.98 0.37 -13.26
CA CYS A 27 29.56 0.14 -11.94
C CYS A 27 30.60 -0.99 -11.92
N ALA A 28 30.42 -2.01 -12.77
CA ALA A 28 31.31 -3.17 -12.89
C ALA A 28 32.72 -2.82 -13.42
N THR A 29 32.93 -1.61 -13.92
CA THR A 29 34.27 -1.12 -14.29
C THR A 29 35.18 -1.00 -13.06
N CYS A 30 34.63 -0.61 -11.91
CA CYS A 30 35.39 -0.44 -10.67
C CYS A 30 35.08 -1.51 -9.62
N HIS A 31 33.89 -2.09 -9.67
CA HIS A 31 33.44 -3.09 -8.70
C HIS A 31 33.41 -4.50 -9.29
N PRO A 32 33.89 -5.52 -8.57
CA PRO A 32 33.82 -6.89 -9.06
C PRO A 32 32.38 -7.32 -9.34
N ALA A 33 32.17 -8.02 -10.45
CA ALA A 33 30.89 -8.61 -10.81
C ALA A 33 30.88 -10.13 -10.60
N MET A 34 29.71 -10.67 -10.31
CA MET A 34 29.39 -12.08 -10.28
C MET A 34 29.21 -12.62 -11.71
N SER A 35 29.12 -13.94 -11.84
CA SER A 35 28.94 -14.59 -13.15
C SER A 35 27.63 -14.24 -13.85
N ASP A 36 26.62 -13.79 -13.11
CA ASP A 36 25.34 -13.31 -13.63
C ASP A 36 25.34 -11.81 -13.98
N GLY A 37 26.51 -11.15 -13.92
CA GLY A 37 26.69 -9.75 -14.26
C GLY A 37 26.36 -8.75 -13.14
N ARG A 38 25.83 -9.21 -11.99
CA ARG A 38 25.55 -8.34 -10.84
C ARG A 38 26.81 -8.04 -10.03
N LEU A 39 26.87 -6.90 -9.34
CA LEU A 39 28.01 -6.55 -8.50
C LEU A 39 28.11 -7.45 -7.27
N VAL A 40 29.35 -7.75 -6.88
CA VAL A 40 29.67 -8.37 -5.60
C VAL A 40 29.49 -7.32 -4.50
N THR A 41 28.44 -7.44 -3.70
CA THR A 41 28.11 -6.47 -2.64
C THR A 41 28.71 -6.81 -1.28
N ARG A 42 29.14 -8.06 -1.06
CA ARG A 42 29.83 -8.53 0.13
C ARG A 42 31.19 -9.08 -0.23
N ASP A 43 32.21 -8.73 0.54
CA ASP A 43 33.52 -9.32 0.39
C ASP A 43 33.45 -10.84 0.66
N ARG A 44 34.08 -11.63 -0.21
CA ARG A 44 34.03 -13.10 -0.15
C ARG A 44 34.99 -13.69 0.88
N ILE A 45 35.97 -12.92 1.33
CA ILE A 45 37.05 -13.32 2.22
C ILE A 45 36.87 -12.68 3.60
N ASP A 46 36.64 -11.37 3.66
CA ASP A 46 36.45 -10.62 4.91
C ASP A 46 34.97 -10.27 5.13
N ARG A 47 34.28 -11.09 5.94
CA ARG A 47 32.86 -10.85 6.28
C ARG A 47 32.64 -9.63 7.19
N THR A 48 33.69 -9.03 7.74
CA THR A 48 33.61 -7.82 8.58
C THR A 48 33.70 -6.54 7.74
N ALA A 49 34.14 -6.64 6.48
CA ALA A 49 34.17 -5.52 5.57
C ALA A 49 32.74 -4.99 5.30
N PRO A 50 32.57 -3.65 5.21
CA PRO A 50 31.27 -3.05 4.93
C PRO A 50 30.76 -3.47 3.55
N MET A 51 29.45 -3.65 3.44
CA MET A 51 28.81 -3.93 2.15
C MET A 51 28.96 -2.76 1.18
N LEU A 52 29.14 -3.08 -0.11
CA LEU A 52 29.00 -2.11 -1.18
C LEU A 52 27.53 -1.74 -1.29
N VAL A 53 27.22 -0.49 -0.94
CA VAL A 53 25.90 0.11 -1.08
C VAL A 53 26.05 1.49 -1.72
N PRO A 54 25.09 1.95 -2.53
CA PRO A 54 25.08 3.32 -3.04
C PRO A 54 25.06 4.31 -1.86
N LYS A 55 25.91 5.34 -1.90
CA LYS A 55 25.99 6.39 -0.87
C LYS A 55 26.20 7.76 -1.50
N GLY A 56 25.63 8.79 -0.89
CA GLY A 56 25.83 10.18 -1.31
C GLY A 56 25.30 10.48 -2.72
N PRO A 57 25.83 11.51 -3.40
CA PRO A 57 25.35 11.94 -4.72
C PRO A 57 25.49 10.89 -5.82
N SER A 58 26.47 9.97 -5.71
CA SER A 58 26.64 8.83 -6.62
C SER A 58 25.64 7.71 -6.36
N GLY A 59 24.78 7.84 -5.34
CA GLY A 59 23.75 6.87 -4.99
C GLY A 59 22.47 6.97 -5.82
N TRP A 60 22.30 8.02 -6.64
CA TRP A 60 21.11 8.23 -7.48
C TRP A 60 19.77 8.10 -6.71
N GLY A 61 19.78 8.48 -5.43
CA GLY A 61 18.66 8.34 -4.49
C GLY A 61 18.40 6.91 -3.99
N ALA A 62 19.14 5.91 -4.46
CA ALA A 62 19.07 4.52 -3.99
C ALA A 62 19.97 4.28 -2.76
N ALA A 63 20.11 5.29 -1.90
CA ALA A 63 20.85 5.14 -0.65
C ALA A 63 20.10 4.13 0.24
N HIS A 64 20.79 3.10 0.73
CA HIS A 64 20.23 2.11 1.65
C HIS A 64 20.18 2.63 3.09
N ASP A 65 19.57 3.79 3.28
CA ASP A 65 19.30 4.38 4.59
C ASP A 65 17.87 4.06 5.06
N LEU A 66 17.44 4.70 6.15
CA LEU A 66 16.10 4.48 6.71
C LEU A 66 14.98 5.03 5.81
N ALA A 67 15.26 6.04 4.98
CA ALA A 67 14.29 6.65 4.08
C ALA A 67 14.07 5.81 2.80
N PHE A 68 14.95 4.85 2.51
CA PHE A 68 14.84 3.98 1.34
C PHE A 68 13.45 3.35 1.17
N VAL A 69 12.80 2.94 2.26
CA VAL A 69 11.44 2.36 2.22
C VAL A 69 10.44 3.30 1.54
N GLU A 70 10.59 4.60 1.71
CA GLU A 70 9.70 5.61 1.13
C GLU A 70 10.19 6.07 -0.26
N ASP A 71 11.50 6.23 -0.42
CA ASP A 71 12.11 6.86 -1.59
C ASP A 71 12.28 5.90 -2.78
N HIS A 72 12.48 4.60 -2.51
CA HIS A 72 12.75 3.63 -3.58
C HIS A 72 11.63 3.56 -4.61
N ARG A 73 10.38 3.89 -4.24
CA ARG A 73 9.23 3.87 -5.16
C ARG A 73 9.46 4.76 -6.39
N GLY A 74 10.07 5.93 -6.20
CA GLY A 74 10.29 6.91 -7.27
C GLY A 74 11.36 6.44 -8.23
N ILE A 75 12.47 5.96 -7.66
CA ILE A 75 13.64 5.52 -8.43
C ILE A 75 13.38 4.17 -9.10
N ALA A 76 12.71 3.24 -8.44
CA ALA A 76 12.32 1.96 -9.04
C ALA A 76 11.37 2.16 -10.22
N LYS A 77 10.48 3.15 -10.16
CA LYS A 77 9.61 3.52 -11.29
C LYS A 77 10.40 4.16 -12.44
N ALA A 78 11.38 5.02 -12.13
CA ALA A 78 12.13 5.75 -13.14
C ALA A 78 13.23 4.91 -13.81
N ASN A 79 13.92 4.08 -13.04
CA ASN A 79 15.06 3.27 -13.50
C ASN A 79 15.16 1.94 -12.71
N PRO A 80 14.29 0.95 -12.99
CA PRO A 80 14.36 -0.35 -12.32
C PRO A 80 15.66 -1.12 -12.61
N SER A 81 16.28 -0.87 -13.77
CA SER A 81 17.54 -1.51 -14.16
C SER A 81 18.70 -1.16 -13.23
N LEU A 82 18.67 0.01 -12.58
CA LEU A 82 19.65 0.39 -11.56
C LEU A 82 19.74 -0.66 -10.43
N CYS A 83 18.58 -1.13 -9.96
CA CYS A 83 18.51 -2.11 -8.87
C CYS A 83 19.04 -3.48 -9.32
N SER A 84 18.72 -3.88 -10.56
CA SER A 84 19.11 -5.17 -11.13
C SER A 84 20.62 -5.35 -11.30
N GLN A 85 21.40 -4.28 -11.17
CA GLN A 85 22.86 -4.35 -11.14
C GLN A 85 23.40 -5.04 -9.87
N CYS A 86 22.61 -5.10 -8.80
CA CYS A 86 23.00 -5.72 -7.53
C CYS A 86 21.97 -6.75 -7.04
N HIS A 87 20.69 -6.45 -7.22
CA HIS A 87 19.56 -7.22 -6.69
C HIS A 87 18.92 -8.10 -7.76
N THR A 88 18.33 -9.20 -7.32
CA THR A 88 17.44 -10.06 -8.12
C THR A 88 15.98 -9.64 -7.96
N GLN A 89 15.11 -10.24 -8.79
CA GLN A 89 13.67 -10.07 -8.64
C GLN A 89 13.15 -10.52 -7.27
N SER A 90 13.75 -11.55 -6.65
CA SER A 90 13.29 -12.03 -5.33
C SER A 90 13.52 -10.99 -4.23
N ASP A 91 14.57 -10.17 -4.31
CA ASP A 91 14.81 -9.10 -3.33
C ASP A 91 13.67 -8.06 -3.34
N CYS A 92 13.06 -7.81 -4.50
CA CYS A 92 11.86 -6.97 -4.60
C CYS A 92 10.64 -7.68 -3.99
N LEU A 93 10.48 -8.97 -4.31
CA LEU A 93 9.32 -9.76 -3.89
C LEU A 93 9.29 -9.98 -2.37
N ASP A 94 10.44 -10.09 -1.71
CA ASP A 94 10.53 -10.28 -0.26
C ASP A 94 9.63 -9.33 0.53
N CYS A 95 9.57 -8.06 0.13
CA CYS A 95 8.65 -7.08 0.71
C CYS A 95 7.32 -6.99 -0.07
N HIS A 96 7.35 -6.96 -1.41
CA HIS A 96 6.13 -6.71 -2.21
C HIS A 96 5.13 -7.88 -2.22
N THR A 97 5.55 -9.09 -1.86
CA THR A 97 4.66 -10.24 -1.63
C THR A 97 4.39 -10.48 -0.14
N GLY A 98 4.95 -9.65 0.75
CA GLY A 98 4.73 -9.69 2.20
C GLY A 98 5.32 -10.92 2.90
N VAL A 99 6.30 -11.59 2.30
CA VAL A 99 6.97 -12.78 2.87
C VAL A 99 7.89 -12.37 4.02
N VAL A 100 8.65 -11.30 3.82
CA VAL A 100 9.48 -10.69 4.86
C VAL A 100 8.67 -9.58 5.53
N ARG A 101 8.73 -9.53 6.87
CA ARG A 101 8.10 -8.50 7.71
C ARG A 101 9.19 -7.70 8.42
N PRO A 102 9.76 -6.67 7.79
CA PRO A 102 10.83 -5.93 8.39
C PRO A 102 10.33 -5.13 9.59
N MET A 103 11.04 -5.23 10.71
CA MET A 103 10.74 -4.49 11.95
C MET A 103 10.80 -2.95 11.78
N ARG A 104 11.36 -2.48 10.67
CA ARG A 104 11.38 -1.06 10.27
C ARG A 104 10.04 -0.54 9.72
N ILE A 105 9.13 -1.43 9.32
CA ILE A 105 7.80 -1.03 8.83
C ILE A 105 6.81 -1.03 10.00
N HIS A 106 6.76 -2.14 10.74
CA HIS A 106 5.98 -2.28 11.95
C HIS A 106 6.78 -3.10 12.96
N SER A 107 6.58 -2.86 14.25
CA SER A 107 7.19 -3.69 15.29
C SER A 107 6.62 -5.12 15.26
N GLY A 108 7.31 -6.05 15.92
CA GLY A 108 6.91 -7.46 15.97
C GLY A 108 5.66 -7.66 16.82
N ASP A 109 5.37 -6.72 17.72
CA ASP A 109 4.20 -6.66 18.57
C ASP A 109 3.16 -5.65 18.05
N TYR A 110 3.22 -5.23 16.78
CA TYR A 110 2.39 -4.15 16.21
C TYR A 110 0.89 -4.24 16.53
N MET A 111 0.35 -5.42 16.80
CA MET A 111 -1.02 -5.58 17.29
C MET A 111 -1.35 -4.73 18.54
N THR A 112 -0.36 -4.37 19.36
CA THR A 112 -0.53 -3.52 20.55
C THR A 112 -0.79 -2.05 20.20
N THR A 113 -0.25 -1.57 19.08
CA THR A 113 -0.40 -0.18 18.60
C THR A 113 -1.35 -0.06 17.40
N HIS A 114 -1.64 -1.16 16.71
CA HIS A 114 -2.41 -1.22 15.47
C HIS A 114 -3.71 -0.42 15.53
N ALA A 115 -4.49 -0.56 16.61
CA ALA A 115 -5.76 0.12 16.73
C ALA A 115 -5.62 1.65 16.81
N LEU A 116 -4.52 2.16 17.36
CA LEU A 116 -4.23 3.59 17.43
C LEU A 116 -3.83 4.10 16.05
N ASP A 117 -2.92 3.42 15.38
CA ASP A 117 -2.43 3.81 14.05
C ASP A 117 -3.54 3.75 13.00
N ALA A 118 -4.36 2.69 13.00
CA ALA A 118 -5.51 2.54 12.12
C ALA A 118 -6.57 3.63 12.34
N ARG A 119 -6.78 4.07 13.59
CA ARG A 119 -7.70 5.17 13.92
C ARG A 119 -7.14 6.53 13.52
N ALA A 120 -5.84 6.73 13.71
CA ALA A 120 -5.15 7.95 13.32
C ALA A 120 -5.16 8.14 11.79
N ASN A 121 -5.21 7.04 11.03
CA ASN A 121 -5.26 7.04 9.56
C ASN A 121 -4.14 7.88 8.93
N THR A 122 -2.95 7.82 9.53
CA THR A 122 -1.74 8.56 9.13
C THR A 122 -0.88 7.79 8.14
N GLN A 123 -1.10 6.48 8.02
CA GLN A 123 -0.33 5.58 7.14
C GLN A 123 -1.23 5.00 6.04
N ASP A 124 -0.66 4.86 4.84
CA ASP A 124 -1.34 4.16 3.75
C ASP A 124 -1.12 2.65 3.85
N CYS A 125 -1.88 2.02 4.76
CA CYS A 125 -1.85 0.57 4.95
C CYS A 125 -2.17 -0.18 3.64
N GLN A 126 -2.95 0.42 2.73
CA GLN A 126 -3.39 -0.20 1.48
C GLN A 126 -2.31 -0.32 0.43
N SER A 127 -1.18 0.37 0.62
CA SER A 127 0.04 0.15 -0.18
C SER A 127 0.54 -1.30 -0.10
N CYS A 128 0.27 -2.00 1.01
CA CYS A 128 0.66 -3.40 1.24
C CYS A 128 -0.52 -4.32 1.56
N HIS A 129 -1.51 -3.85 2.32
CA HIS A 129 -2.62 -4.64 2.85
C HIS A 129 -3.95 -4.29 2.16
N ARG A 130 -4.53 -5.24 1.46
CA ARG A 130 -5.87 -5.07 0.88
C ARG A 130 -6.93 -5.19 1.97
N VAL A 131 -7.74 -4.16 2.12
CA VAL A 131 -8.77 -4.06 3.17
C VAL A 131 -9.69 -5.28 3.21
N GLN A 132 -10.19 -5.71 2.05
CA GLN A 132 -11.19 -6.77 1.93
C GLN A 132 -10.62 -8.20 2.01
N THR A 133 -9.30 -8.37 2.02
CA THR A 133 -8.67 -9.71 2.13
C THR A 133 -7.82 -9.83 3.38
N ASP A 134 -7.00 -8.83 3.67
CA ASP A 134 -5.96 -8.94 4.69
C ASP A 134 -6.48 -8.43 6.04
N CYS A 135 -7.10 -7.24 6.05
CA CYS A 135 -7.68 -6.66 7.25
C CYS A 135 -8.88 -7.49 7.72
N LEU A 136 -9.83 -7.73 6.80
CA LEU A 136 -11.04 -8.49 7.10
C LEU A 136 -10.71 -9.89 7.64
N ALA A 137 -9.87 -10.67 6.95
CA ALA A 137 -9.55 -12.02 7.40
C ALA A 137 -8.78 -12.04 8.74
N CYS A 138 -7.96 -11.02 9.02
CA CYS A 138 -7.32 -10.91 10.33
C CYS A 138 -8.35 -10.62 11.43
N HIS A 139 -9.24 -9.65 11.21
CA HIS A 139 -10.28 -9.29 12.15
C HIS A 139 -11.25 -10.45 12.40
N GLU A 140 -11.65 -11.19 11.37
CA GLU A 140 -12.46 -12.40 11.49
C GLU A 140 -11.77 -13.48 12.33
N ARG A 141 -10.48 -13.75 12.10
CA ARG A 141 -9.70 -14.70 12.93
C ARG A 141 -9.60 -14.27 14.39
N LEU A 142 -9.67 -12.97 14.67
CA LEU A 142 -9.71 -12.42 16.03
C LEU A 142 -11.11 -12.40 16.64
N GLY A 143 -12.13 -12.87 15.91
CA GLY A 143 -13.52 -12.87 16.33
C GLY A 143 -14.19 -11.49 16.25
N LEU A 144 -13.66 -10.57 15.44
CA LEU A 144 -14.20 -9.22 15.23
C LEU A 144 -15.06 -9.11 13.96
N GLY A 145 -15.45 -10.25 13.39
CA GLY A 145 -16.22 -10.34 12.14
C GLY A 145 -17.74 -10.31 12.34
N LEU A 146 -18.46 -10.78 11.31
CA LEU A 146 -19.92 -10.91 11.29
C LEU A 146 -20.38 -12.39 11.34
N GLY A 147 -19.46 -13.33 11.47
CA GLY A 147 -19.73 -14.77 11.51
C GLY A 147 -20.26 -15.25 12.87
N PRO A 148 -20.72 -16.51 12.96
CA PRO A 148 -21.27 -17.09 14.19
C PRO A 148 -20.29 -17.14 15.37
N ASP A 149 -18.98 -17.19 15.08
CA ASP A 149 -17.92 -17.19 16.10
C ASP A 149 -17.49 -15.77 16.53
N SER A 150 -18.21 -14.73 16.07
CA SER A 150 -17.84 -13.34 16.35
C SER A 150 -18.12 -13.00 17.80
N ARG A 151 -17.10 -12.47 18.46
CA ARG A 151 -17.15 -11.91 19.82
C ARG A 151 -17.87 -10.58 19.87
N VAL A 152 -18.20 -9.99 18.73
CA VAL A 152 -18.86 -8.68 18.58
C VAL A 152 -20.06 -8.88 17.67
N GLY A 153 -21.27 -8.49 18.09
CA GLY A 153 -22.45 -8.73 17.27
C GLY A 153 -23.78 -8.81 18.03
N VAL A 154 -24.86 -9.06 17.28
CA VAL A 154 -26.22 -9.23 17.83
C VAL A 154 -26.24 -10.51 18.67
N GLY A 155 -26.44 -10.37 19.99
CA GLY A 155 -26.35 -11.48 20.95
C GLY A 155 -25.00 -11.58 21.69
N SER A 156 -23.99 -10.79 21.31
CA SER A 156 -22.78 -10.58 22.10
C SER A 156 -22.96 -9.44 23.11
N SER A 157 -22.27 -9.52 24.25
CA SER A 157 -22.14 -8.43 25.22
C SER A 157 -21.32 -7.24 24.68
N LEU A 158 -20.58 -7.43 23.59
CA LEU A 158 -19.79 -6.39 22.92
C LEU A 158 -20.55 -5.88 21.69
N ARG A 159 -21.14 -4.68 21.81
CA ARG A 159 -21.66 -3.91 20.68
C ARG A 159 -20.59 -2.95 20.18
N PHE A 160 -20.27 -3.01 18.89
CA PHE A 160 -19.32 -2.07 18.28
C PHE A 160 -19.96 -0.72 17.93
N HIS A 161 -21.25 -0.73 17.59
CA HIS A 161 -22.00 0.45 17.21
C HIS A 161 -23.01 0.83 18.29
N PRO A 162 -23.29 2.13 18.49
CA PRO A 162 -24.39 2.57 19.36
C PRO A 162 -25.76 2.23 18.76
N ASP A 163 -26.80 2.25 19.58
CA ASP A 163 -28.17 2.07 19.11
C ASP A 163 -28.55 3.17 18.11
N GLY A 164 -29.25 2.80 17.03
CA GLY A 164 -29.61 3.73 15.96
C GLY A 164 -28.46 4.16 15.04
N PHE A 165 -27.28 3.50 15.12
CA PHE A 165 -26.16 3.80 14.22
C PHE A 165 -26.53 3.61 12.74
N ALA A 166 -27.16 2.48 12.43
CA ALA A 166 -27.76 2.19 11.14
C ALA A 166 -29.25 1.90 11.31
N GLY A 167 -30.06 2.33 10.34
CA GLY A 167 -31.50 2.17 10.36
C GLY A 167 -32.10 2.19 8.95
N PRO A 168 -33.43 2.04 8.83
CA PRO A 168 -34.11 2.17 7.56
C PRO A 168 -33.86 3.55 6.91
N PRO A 169 -33.94 3.65 5.58
CA PRO A 169 -33.84 4.92 4.87
C PRO A 169 -34.82 5.96 5.44
N GLY A 170 -34.35 7.19 5.67
CA GLY A 170 -35.17 8.28 6.21
C GLY A 170 -35.24 8.36 7.74
N THR A 171 -34.60 7.44 8.46
CA THR A 171 -34.47 7.53 9.93
C THR A 171 -33.22 8.32 10.34
N PRO A 172 -33.21 9.00 11.50
CA PRO A 172 -31.99 9.58 12.05
C PRO A 172 -30.95 8.48 12.28
N GLN A 173 -29.89 8.50 11.49
CA GLN A 173 -28.81 7.51 11.56
C GLN A 173 -27.46 8.21 11.48
N THR A 174 -26.50 7.74 12.27
CA THR A 174 -25.18 8.38 12.39
C THR A 174 -24.12 7.76 11.49
N HIS A 175 -24.37 6.56 10.94
CA HIS A 175 -23.38 5.89 10.07
C HIS A 175 -23.10 6.65 8.78
N ALA A 176 -24.06 7.42 8.25
CA ALA A 176 -23.84 8.20 7.04
C ALA A 176 -22.71 9.23 7.24
N PHE A 177 -22.71 9.95 8.37
CA PHE A 177 -21.65 10.90 8.72
C PHE A 177 -20.32 10.19 8.99
N ALA A 178 -20.34 9.03 9.65
CA ALA A 178 -19.15 8.24 9.91
C ALA A 178 -18.52 7.71 8.59
N ALA A 179 -19.35 7.17 7.69
CA ALA A 179 -18.94 6.64 6.40
C ALA A 179 -18.38 7.73 5.47
N GLN A 180 -18.96 8.93 5.48
CA GLN A 180 -18.44 10.07 4.72
C GLN A 180 -17.05 10.52 5.19
N ARG A 181 -16.73 10.36 6.49
CA ARG A 181 -15.42 10.70 7.03
C ARG A 181 -14.37 9.63 6.75
N ASN A 182 -14.73 8.36 6.89
CA ASN A 182 -13.80 7.25 6.68
C ASN A 182 -14.53 5.95 6.34
N ILE A 183 -14.89 5.76 5.06
CA ILE A 183 -15.53 4.53 4.60
C ILE A 183 -14.63 3.29 4.73
N THR A 184 -13.30 3.48 4.69
CA THR A 184 -12.32 2.39 4.85
C THR A 184 -12.41 1.74 6.23
N ALA A 185 -12.73 2.52 7.28
CA ALA A 185 -12.95 1.98 8.61
C ALA A 185 -14.15 1.02 8.67
N CYS A 186 -15.18 1.23 7.84
CA CYS A 186 -16.31 0.31 7.73
C CYS A 186 -15.93 -0.90 6.86
N ALA A 187 -15.26 -0.66 5.73
CA ALA A 187 -14.84 -1.72 4.81
C ALA A 187 -13.81 -2.68 5.43
N SER A 188 -13.17 -2.36 6.55
CA SER A 188 -12.26 -3.29 7.23
C SER A 188 -13.00 -4.48 7.89
N CYS A 189 -14.30 -4.34 8.15
CA CYS A 189 -15.15 -5.38 8.73
C CYS A 189 -16.36 -5.73 7.84
N HIS A 190 -16.81 -4.81 7.01
CA HIS A 190 -17.97 -4.97 6.14
C HIS A 190 -17.55 -5.16 4.68
N THR A 191 -18.26 -6.04 3.97
CA THR A 191 -18.06 -6.24 2.53
C THR A 191 -18.90 -5.27 1.72
N GLU A 192 -18.58 -5.13 0.42
CA GLU A 192 -19.35 -4.30 -0.53
C GLU A 192 -20.87 -4.60 -0.46
N ASP A 193 -21.25 -5.87 -0.30
CA ASP A 193 -22.65 -6.30 -0.19
C ASP A 193 -23.38 -5.72 1.01
N SER A 194 -22.66 -5.46 2.10
CA SER A 194 -23.24 -4.81 3.28
C SER A 194 -23.73 -3.40 2.94
N CYS A 195 -23.02 -2.70 2.05
CA CYS A 195 -23.41 -1.37 1.59
C CYS A 195 -24.49 -1.44 0.51
N LEU A 196 -24.34 -2.36 -0.45
CA LEU A 196 -25.26 -2.49 -1.59
C LEU A 196 -26.69 -2.86 -1.17
N ALA A 197 -26.85 -3.61 -0.07
CA ALA A 197 -28.17 -3.96 0.47
C ALA A 197 -29.09 -2.75 0.67
N CYS A 198 -28.54 -1.57 0.97
CA CYS A 198 -29.30 -0.33 1.13
C CYS A 198 -29.01 0.70 0.04
N HIS A 199 -27.74 0.84 -0.37
CA HIS A 199 -27.31 1.93 -1.24
C HIS A 199 -27.39 1.62 -2.74
N ALA A 200 -27.46 0.34 -3.13
CA ALA A 200 -27.71 0.02 -4.52
C ALA A 200 -29.12 0.45 -4.91
N THR A 201 -29.29 0.81 -6.17
CA THR A 201 -30.60 1.13 -6.71
C THR A 201 -31.45 -0.12 -6.81
N THR A 202 -32.77 0.06 -6.79
CA THR A 202 -33.74 -1.05 -6.78
C THR A 202 -33.69 -1.90 -8.05
N LYS A 203 -33.10 -1.38 -9.13
CA LYS A 203 -32.94 -2.08 -10.42
C LYS A 203 -31.51 -2.60 -10.67
N ALA A 204 -30.58 -2.39 -9.74
CA ALA A 204 -29.21 -2.87 -9.88
C ALA A 204 -29.15 -4.40 -9.95
N ALA A 205 -28.01 -4.94 -10.39
CA ALA A 205 -27.78 -6.39 -10.42
C ALA A 205 -27.94 -7.05 -9.04
N ARG A 206 -27.62 -6.31 -7.97
CA ARG A 206 -27.95 -6.62 -6.58
C ARG A 206 -28.88 -5.51 -6.07
N PRO A 207 -30.21 -5.71 -6.09
CA PRO A 207 -31.15 -4.68 -5.68
C PRO A 207 -30.94 -4.25 -4.24
N GLY A 208 -30.86 -2.94 -4.02
CA GLY A 208 -30.86 -2.33 -2.69
C GLY A 208 -32.11 -1.50 -2.45
N LEU A 209 -32.10 -0.70 -1.38
CA LEU A 209 -33.20 0.21 -1.01
C LEU A 209 -33.18 1.55 -1.76
N GLY A 210 -32.18 1.79 -2.61
CA GLY A 210 -32.04 3.06 -3.34
C GLY A 210 -31.63 4.25 -2.47
N SER A 211 -31.06 4.01 -1.28
CA SER A 211 -30.54 5.08 -0.41
C SER A 211 -29.32 5.73 -1.05
N ASN A 212 -29.46 6.94 -1.58
CA ASN A 212 -28.36 7.61 -2.28
C ASN A 212 -27.16 7.88 -1.32
N PRO A 213 -25.98 7.24 -1.54
CA PRO A 213 -24.79 7.50 -0.74
C PRO A 213 -24.05 8.78 -1.17
N HIS A 214 -24.43 9.37 -2.30
CA HIS A 214 -23.84 10.58 -2.83
C HIS A 214 -24.50 11.83 -2.24
N GLY A 215 -23.75 12.93 -2.24
CA GLY A 215 -24.30 14.25 -1.90
C GLY A 215 -25.36 14.71 -2.89
N VAL A 216 -26.17 15.69 -2.47
CA VAL A 216 -27.17 16.33 -3.33
C VAL A 216 -26.51 16.85 -4.61
N GLY A 217 -27.13 16.59 -5.77
CA GLY A 217 -26.65 17.07 -7.08
C GLY A 217 -25.44 16.33 -7.64
N PHE A 218 -24.99 15.23 -7.03
CA PHE A 218 -23.81 14.50 -7.51
C PHE A 218 -23.91 14.07 -8.98
N GLY A 219 -25.06 13.55 -9.43
CA GLY A 219 -25.27 13.11 -10.81
C GLY A 219 -25.06 14.20 -11.86
N GLY A 220 -25.32 15.47 -11.53
CA GLY A 220 -25.04 16.61 -12.43
C GLY A 220 -23.65 17.23 -12.26
N SER A 221 -22.81 16.67 -11.40
CA SER A 221 -21.53 17.30 -11.02
C SER A 221 -20.37 16.90 -11.93
N VAL A 222 -19.40 17.81 -12.06
CA VAL A 222 -18.11 17.55 -12.73
C VAL A 222 -17.39 16.34 -12.12
N ARG A 223 -17.60 16.08 -10.82
CA ARG A 223 -17.01 14.92 -10.13
C ARG A 223 -17.57 13.60 -10.66
N CYS A 224 -18.88 13.51 -10.91
CA CYS A 224 -19.49 12.31 -11.48
C CYS A 224 -18.94 12.04 -12.87
N GLN A 225 -18.91 13.06 -13.73
CA GLN A 225 -18.36 12.96 -15.09
C GLN A 225 -16.88 12.51 -15.08
N ALA A 226 -16.06 13.09 -14.20
CA ALA A 226 -14.64 12.73 -14.07
C ALA A 226 -14.42 11.27 -13.61
N LEU A 227 -15.27 10.75 -12.72
CA LEU A 227 -15.20 9.36 -12.27
C LEU A 227 -15.68 8.40 -13.36
N ALA A 228 -16.79 8.72 -14.04
CA ALA A 228 -17.31 7.95 -15.16
C ALA A 228 -16.29 7.83 -16.30
N ALA A 229 -15.61 8.93 -16.66
CA ALA A 229 -14.58 8.93 -17.70
C ALA A 229 -13.36 8.05 -17.36
N ARG A 230 -13.04 7.85 -16.08
CA ARG A 230 -11.93 6.98 -15.65
C ARG A 230 -12.31 5.51 -15.68
N ASN A 231 -13.48 5.16 -15.13
CA ASN A 231 -13.95 3.78 -15.08
C ASN A 231 -15.47 3.71 -14.86
N HIS A 232 -16.24 3.82 -15.92
CA HIS A 232 -17.71 3.74 -15.87
C HIS A 232 -18.25 2.43 -15.24
N ARG A 233 -17.52 1.30 -15.37
CA ARG A 233 -17.98 0.01 -14.82
C ARG A 233 -18.17 0.02 -13.30
N VAL A 234 -17.52 0.95 -12.59
CA VAL A 234 -17.71 1.08 -11.13
C VAL A 234 -19.13 1.50 -10.78
N CYS A 235 -19.78 2.34 -11.60
CA CYS A 235 -21.15 2.81 -11.37
C CYS A 235 -22.15 1.65 -11.46
N LEU A 236 -21.89 0.72 -12.37
CA LEU A 236 -22.74 -0.45 -12.63
C LEU A 236 -22.73 -1.48 -11.49
N LYS A 237 -21.89 -1.31 -10.47
CA LYS A 237 -21.99 -2.08 -9.23
C LYS A 237 -23.23 -1.73 -8.42
N CYS A 238 -23.64 -0.46 -8.46
CA CYS A 238 -24.75 0.08 -7.66
C CYS A 238 -25.94 0.53 -8.51
N HIS A 239 -25.73 0.82 -9.80
CA HIS A 239 -26.72 1.32 -10.74
C HIS A 239 -27.02 0.31 -11.84
N ALA A 240 -28.26 0.27 -12.28
CA ALA A 240 -28.62 -0.43 -13.51
C ALA A 240 -28.13 0.36 -14.74
N PRO A 241 -27.88 -0.31 -15.88
CA PRO A 241 -27.79 0.38 -17.16
C PRO A 241 -29.05 1.21 -17.43
N GLY A 242 -28.89 2.50 -17.74
CA GLY A 242 -30.02 3.42 -17.96
C GLY A 242 -30.74 3.90 -16.70
N ASP A 243 -30.12 3.73 -15.53
CA ASP A 243 -30.64 4.30 -14.28
C ASP A 243 -30.56 5.85 -14.32
N PRO A 244 -31.68 6.57 -14.10
CA PRO A 244 -31.70 8.03 -14.09
C PRO A 244 -30.87 8.64 -12.94
N ASN A 245 -30.50 7.87 -11.92
CA ASN A 245 -29.59 8.36 -10.88
C ASN A 245 -28.10 8.29 -11.31
N ASN A 246 -27.83 7.76 -12.50
CA ASN A 246 -26.52 7.65 -13.12
C ASN A 246 -26.41 8.62 -14.33
N ASP A 247 -27.15 9.73 -14.30
CA ASP A 247 -27.29 10.73 -15.37
C ASP A 247 -26.03 11.57 -15.68
N CYS A 248 -24.86 11.28 -15.07
CA CYS A 248 -23.60 11.86 -15.55
C CYS A 248 -23.06 11.18 -16.81
N LEU A 249 -23.86 10.27 -17.39
CA LEU A 249 -23.57 9.47 -18.57
C LEU A 249 -24.35 9.96 -19.78
#